data_AF-A0A0B7ND39-F1
#
_entry.id   AF-A0A0B7ND39-F1
#
_cell.length_a   1.000
_cell.length_b   1.000
_cell.length_c   1.000
_cell.angle_alpha   90.00
_cell.angle_beta   90.00
_cell.angle_gamma   90.00
#
_symmetry.space_group_name_H-M   'P 1'
#
loop_
_entity.id
_entity.type
_entity.pdbx_description
1 polymer ?
#
loop_
_entity_poly.entity_id
_entity_poly.type
_entity_poly.pdbx_seq_one_letter_code
_entity_poly.pdbx_strand_id
1 'polypeptide(L)'
;MERDFFSLKIKDDCPNPRIFEGKKPNSIVIRIEEAHYVDGFIFVPGYLQELRKQYPEGLVLLDRYVEKRKPDRTIVEKYIEISFANETIRKAALSKPPLKIRDQVVKARKSTYLGKKYVYRLYLKNIDLLGPPEKYEKRILDYLEKFGTVEALHLHYTEGGDWFLGEGCAIIIMSDEDKQDLFDHPTLEISIEKYPVIR
;
A
#
# COMPACT_ATOMS: atom_id res chain seq x y z
N MET A 1 9.99 -27.75 -32.61
CA MET A 1 8.65 -27.80 -31.99
C MET A 1 8.85 -27.37 -30.55
N GLU A 2 8.80 -26.06 -30.32
CA GLU A 2 8.86 -25.50 -28.98
C GLU A 2 7.60 -25.99 -28.25
N ARG A 3 7.81 -26.69 -27.12
CA ARG A 3 6.70 -27.05 -26.25
C ARG A 3 6.25 -25.75 -25.60
N ASP A 4 5.11 -25.23 -26.03
CA ASP A 4 4.36 -24.25 -25.24
C ASP A 4 4.12 -24.86 -23.87
N PHE A 5 4.91 -24.43 -22.89
CA PHE A 5 4.66 -24.75 -21.49
C PHE A 5 3.28 -24.19 -21.17
N PHE A 6 2.30 -25.07 -20.93
CA PHE A 6 1.05 -24.70 -20.30
C PHE A 6 1.37 -24.06 -18.94
N SER A 7 1.48 -22.73 -18.90
CA SER A 7 1.50 -22.03 -17.63
C SER A 7 0.10 -22.14 -17.03
N LEU A 8 0.01 -22.83 -15.89
CA LEU A 8 -1.23 -22.89 -15.14
C LEU A 8 -1.63 -21.46 -14.76
N LYS A 9 -2.88 -21.09 -15.06
CA LYS A 9 -3.41 -19.77 -14.71
C LYS A 9 -3.66 -19.69 -13.21
N ILE A 10 -3.18 -18.60 -12.61
CA ILE A 10 -3.47 -18.24 -11.22
C ILE A 10 -4.90 -17.68 -11.19
N LYS A 11 -5.66 -18.05 -10.15
CA LYS A 11 -7.06 -17.66 -9.93
C LYS A 11 -7.23 -16.15 -9.83
N ASP A 12 -6.33 -15.49 -9.09
CA ASP A 12 -6.41 -14.08 -8.75
C ASP A 12 -5.10 -13.36 -9.10
N ASP A 13 -5.20 -12.09 -9.47
CA ASP A 13 -4.04 -11.24 -9.73
C ASP A 13 -3.25 -10.95 -8.43
N CYS A 14 -1.92 -10.92 -8.54
CA CYS A 14 -1.07 -10.54 -7.42
C CYS A 14 -1.36 -9.11 -6.93
N PRO A 15 -1.36 -8.87 -5.60
CA PRO A 15 -1.64 -7.57 -5.03
C PRO A 15 -0.68 -6.49 -5.56
N ASN A 16 -1.29 -5.40 -6.01
CA ASN A 16 -0.59 -4.20 -6.47
C ASN A 16 -1.15 -2.94 -5.77
N PRO A 17 -1.10 -2.88 -4.42
CA PRO A 17 -1.66 -1.77 -3.67
C PRO A 17 -0.93 -0.45 -3.99
N ARG A 18 -1.68 0.64 -4.11
CA ARG A 18 -1.09 1.98 -4.20
C ARG A 18 -0.62 2.43 -2.82
N ILE A 19 0.69 2.46 -2.61
CA ILE A 19 1.28 2.94 -1.36
C ILE A 19 1.62 4.43 -1.48
N PHE A 20 1.08 5.24 -0.57
CA PHE A 20 1.40 6.66 -0.44
C PHE A 20 2.33 6.83 0.75
N GLU A 21 3.55 7.33 0.53
CA GLU A 21 4.45 7.65 1.65
C GLU A 21 3.85 8.81 2.45
N GLY A 22 3.69 8.70 3.76
CA GLY A 22 3.24 9.79 4.64
C GLY A 22 4.42 10.59 5.19
N LYS A 23 4.29 11.92 5.32
CA LYS A 23 5.27 12.75 6.03
C LYS A 23 5.16 12.62 7.55
N LYS A 24 4.00 12.18 8.05
CA LYS A 24 3.72 11.93 9.46
C LYS A 24 3.19 10.51 9.66
N PRO A 25 3.39 9.90 10.85
CA PRO A 25 2.76 8.64 11.20
C PRO A 25 1.24 8.79 11.28
N ASN A 26 0.53 7.67 11.16
CA ASN A 26 -0.92 7.58 11.31
C ASN A 26 -1.67 8.64 10.49
N SER A 27 -1.24 8.88 9.25
CA SER A 27 -1.90 9.86 8.38
C SER A 27 -2.79 9.23 7.32
N ILE A 28 -3.69 10.05 6.79
CA ILE A 28 -4.42 9.81 5.55
C ILE A 28 -4.02 10.86 4.53
N VAL A 29 -4.12 10.50 3.25
CA VAL A 29 -3.93 11.42 2.13
C VAL A 29 -5.21 11.56 1.33
N ILE A 30 -5.42 12.78 0.85
CA ILE A 30 -6.60 13.19 0.09
C ILE A 30 -6.11 13.93 -1.15
N ARG A 31 -6.45 13.46 -2.35
CA ARG A 31 -6.07 14.15 -3.60
C ARG A 31 -6.99 15.36 -3.80
N ILE A 32 -6.42 16.52 -4.10
CA ILE A 32 -7.17 17.78 -4.30
C ILE A 32 -7.67 17.89 -5.75
N GLU A 33 -7.13 17.12 -6.70
CA GLU A 33 -7.53 17.21 -8.13
C GLU A 33 -8.96 16.74 -8.42
N GLU A 34 -9.63 16.13 -7.45
CA GLU A 34 -11.08 15.96 -7.54
C GLU A 34 -11.81 17.30 -7.42
N ALA A 35 -11.13 18.42 -7.08
CA ALA A 35 -11.59 19.80 -7.14
C ALA A 35 -11.07 20.56 -8.36
N HIS A 36 -11.87 20.64 -9.42
CA HIS A 36 -11.61 21.49 -10.58
C HIS A 36 -11.28 22.94 -10.16
N TYR A 37 -10.10 23.37 -10.64
CA TYR A 37 -9.62 24.73 -10.86
C TYR A 37 -10.56 25.86 -10.44
N VAL A 38 -10.17 26.56 -9.38
CA VAL A 38 -10.26 28.02 -9.38
C VAL A 38 -8.82 28.51 -9.38
N ASP A 39 -8.44 29.20 -10.44
CA ASP A 39 -7.14 29.89 -10.51
C ASP A 39 -6.93 30.72 -9.25
N GLY A 40 -5.82 30.48 -8.54
CA GLY A 40 -5.50 31.16 -7.29
C GLY A 40 -6.06 30.48 -6.03
N PHE A 41 -5.77 29.20 -5.81
CA PHE A 41 -5.99 28.57 -4.50
C PHE A 41 -4.90 28.99 -3.49
N ILE A 42 -5.09 30.18 -2.91
CA ILE A 42 -4.91 30.32 -1.46
C ILE A 42 -5.98 29.40 -0.86
N PHE A 43 -5.60 28.46 0.01
CA PHE A 43 -6.50 27.59 0.74
C PHE A 43 -7.80 28.31 1.10
N VAL A 44 -8.88 28.06 0.36
CA VAL A 44 -10.16 28.73 0.62
C VAL A 44 -10.58 28.30 2.03
N PRO A 45 -10.78 29.23 2.99
CA PRO A 45 -11.06 28.90 4.39
C PRO A 45 -12.21 27.88 4.58
N GLY A 46 -13.16 27.82 3.65
CA GLY A 46 -14.25 26.85 3.65
C GLY A 46 -13.80 25.39 3.54
N TYR A 47 -12.72 25.09 2.80
CA TYR A 47 -12.23 23.71 2.64
C TYR A 47 -11.68 23.14 3.96
N LEU A 48 -10.97 23.97 4.73
CA LEU A 48 -10.42 23.58 6.03
C LEU A 48 -11.53 23.32 7.06
N GLN A 49 -12.61 24.10 7.02
CA GLN A 49 -13.75 23.90 7.90
C GLN A 49 -14.45 22.56 7.60
N GLU A 50 -14.69 22.25 6.33
CA GLU A 50 -15.29 20.96 5.95
C GLU A 50 -14.38 19.77 6.29
N LEU A 51 -13.07 19.91 6.06
CA LEU A 51 -12.11 18.90 6.54
C LEU A 51 -12.13 18.74 8.05
N ARG A 52 -12.20 19.83 8.82
CA ARG A 52 -12.24 19.76 10.29
C ARG A 52 -13.55 19.17 10.79
N LYS A 53 -14.69 19.43 10.14
CA LYS A 53 -15.96 18.78 10.45
C LYS A 53 -15.90 17.28 10.17
N GLN A 54 -15.32 16.89 9.04
CA GLN A 54 -15.20 15.47 8.66
C GLN A 54 -14.17 14.74 9.54
N TYR A 55 -13.05 15.37 9.86
CA TYR A 55 -11.93 14.79 10.60
C TYR A 55 -11.59 15.63 11.84
N PRO A 56 -12.49 15.71 12.84
CA PRO A 56 -12.31 16.58 14.00
C PRO A 56 -11.05 16.24 14.81
N GLU A 57 -10.71 14.95 14.86
CA GLU A 57 -9.54 14.41 15.55
C GLU A 57 -8.22 14.53 14.76
N GLY A 58 -8.25 15.15 13.58
CA GLY A 58 -7.04 15.44 12.80
C GLY A 58 -6.14 16.43 13.55
N LEU A 59 -4.87 16.09 13.72
CA LEU A 59 -3.93 16.90 14.51
C LEU A 59 -3.18 17.92 13.66
N VAL A 60 -2.64 17.47 12.53
CA VAL A 60 -1.83 18.29 11.63
C VAL A 60 -2.36 18.11 10.22
N LEU A 61 -2.46 19.23 9.51
CA LEU A 61 -2.80 19.27 8.09
C LEU A 61 -1.55 19.72 7.33
N LEU A 62 -1.18 19.00 6.28
CA LEU A 62 -0.01 19.28 5.46
C LEU A 62 -0.38 19.30 3.98
N ASP A 63 0.21 20.26 3.27
CA ASP A 63 0.15 20.32 1.82
C ASP A 63 1.22 19.44 1.19
N ARG A 64 0.82 18.76 0.12
CA ARG A 64 1.67 17.81 -0.58
C ARG A 64 1.52 17.93 -2.08
N TYR A 65 2.64 17.74 -2.76
CA TYR A 65 2.76 17.80 -4.19
C TYR A 65 3.49 16.54 -4.62
N VAL A 66 2.86 15.76 -5.49
CA VAL A 66 3.42 14.53 -6.06
C VAL A 66 3.70 14.81 -7.52
N GLU A 67 4.98 14.84 -7.89
CA GLU A 67 5.38 15.01 -9.28
C GLU A 67 5.35 13.66 -10.00
N LYS A 68 4.58 13.60 -11.09
CA LYS A 68 4.55 12.46 -12.02
C LYS A 68 5.20 12.87 -13.32
N ARG A 69 6.38 12.31 -13.58
CA ARG A 69 7.05 12.44 -14.88
C ARG A 69 6.38 11.51 -15.89
N LYS A 70 5.82 12.07 -16.95
CA LYS A 70 5.41 11.37 -18.17
C LYS A 70 6.45 11.65 -19.26
N PRO A 71 6.51 10.84 -20.35
CA PRO A 71 7.48 11.04 -21.42
C PRO A 71 7.47 12.45 -22.03
N ASP A 72 6.31 13.10 -22.05
CA ASP A 72 6.03 14.39 -22.69
C ASP A 72 5.88 15.57 -21.71
N ARG A 73 5.64 15.31 -20.43
CA ARG A 73 5.35 16.36 -19.42
C ARG A 73 5.51 15.89 -17.98
N THR A 74 5.73 16.84 -17.08
CA THR A 74 5.58 16.61 -15.63
C THR A 74 4.20 17.07 -15.19
N ILE A 75 3.45 16.18 -14.55
CA ILE A 75 2.17 16.50 -13.91
C ILE A 75 2.41 16.62 -12.41
N VAL A 76 2.02 17.74 -11.81
CA VAL A 76 2.10 17.93 -10.35
C VAL A 76 0.73 17.73 -9.75
N GLU A 77 0.55 16.63 -9.02
CA GLU A 77 -0.70 16.33 -8.34
C GLU A 77 -0.68 16.86 -6.90
N LYS A 78 -1.74 17.57 -6.51
CA LYS A 78 -1.85 18.13 -5.15
C LYS A 78 -2.60 17.18 -4.22
N TYR A 79 -2.11 17.05 -3.00
CA TYR A 79 -2.69 16.25 -1.94
C TYR A 79 -2.69 17.02 -0.62
N ILE A 80 -3.62 16.65 0.25
CA ILE A 80 -3.64 17.04 1.67
C ILE A 80 -3.35 15.79 2.48
N GLU A 81 -2.45 15.92 3.44
CA GLU A 81 -2.20 14.90 4.45
C GLU A 81 -2.76 15.36 5.79
N ILE A 82 -3.53 14.49 6.45
CA ILE A 82 -4.04 14.72 7.80
C ILE A 82 -3.47 13.64 8.71
N SER A 83 -2.71 14.02 9.74
CA SER A 83 -2.15 13.09 10.72
C SER A 83 -3.05 12.95 11.94
N PHE A 84 -3.13 11.74 12.48
CA PHE A 84 -3.90 11.42 13.68
C PHE A 84 -2.98 10.98 14.83
N ALA A 85 -3.50 10.99 16.06
CA ALA A 85 -2.71 10.62 17.23
C ALA A 85 -2.24 9.16 17.20
N ASN A 86 -3.08 8.25 16.68
CA ASN A 86 -2.83 6.82 16.67
C ASN A 86 -3.55 6.11 15.52
N GLU A 87 -3.24 4.82 15.36
CA GLU A 87 -3.79 3.99 14.30
C GLU A 87 -5.30 3.80 14.39
N THR A 88 -5.84 3.70 15.60
CA THR A 88 -7.28 3.51 15.83
C THR A 88 -8.08 4.70 15.29
N ILE A 89 -7.64 5.92 15.57
CA ILE A 89 -8.27 7.15 15.06
C ILE A 89 -8.11 7.23 13.54
N ARG A 90 -6.94 6.89 12.99
CA ARG A 90 -6.75 6.83 11.54
C ARG A 90 -7.73 5.85 10.88
N LYS A 91 -7.90 4.65 11.43
CA LYS A 91 -8.85 3.65 10.91
C LYS A 91 -10.29 4.19 10.95
N ALA A 92 -10.67 4.84 12.04
CA ALA A 92 -11.98 5.50 12.15
C ALA A 92 -12.15 6.65 11.13
N ALA A 93 -11.09 7.40 10.83
CA ALA A 93 -11.11 8.42 9.78
C ALA A 93 -11.27 7.80 8.37
N LEU A 94 -10.60 6.69 8.09
CA LEU A 94 -10.68 5.97 6.80
C LEU A 94 -12.03 5.27 6.57
N SER A 95 -12.75 4.91 7.64
CA SER A 95 -14.09 4.31 7.52
C SER A 95 -15.21 5.33 7.31
N LYS A 96 -14.91 6.64 7.42
CA LYS A 96 -15.89 7.69 7.14
C LYS A 96 -16.27 7.69 5.66
N PRO A 97 -17.50 8.11 5.33
CA PRO A 97 -17.89 8.25 3.93
C PRO A 97 -16.95 9.23 3.21
N PRO A 98 -16.78 9.06 1.88
CA PRO A 98 -16.05 10.03 1.07
C PRO A 98 -16.56 11.44 1.32
N LEU A 99 -15.64 12.38 1.49
CA LEU A 99 -15.97 13.77 1.76
C LEU A 99 -16.54 14.39 0.49
N LYS A 100 -17.75 14.93 0.57
CA LYS A 100 -18.35 15.69 -0.54
C LYS A 100 -18.03 17.16 -0.36
N ILE A 101 -17.31 17.73 -1.30
CA ILE A 101 -17.01 19.17 -1.34
C ILE A 101 -17.61 19.69 -2.63
N ARG A 102 -18.69 20.48 -2.52
CA ARG A 102 -19.53 20.86 -3.66
C ARG A 102 -19.98 19.59 -4.42
N ASP A 103 -19.74 19.51 -5.72
CA ASP A 103 -20.16 18.39 -6.58
C ASP A 103 -19.11 17.27 -6.66
N GLN A 104 -18.11 17.27 -5.79
CA GLN A 104 -16.97 16.36 -5.89
C GLN A 104 -16.87 15.44 -4.70
N VAL A 105 -16.69 14.16 -5.03
CA VAL A 105 -16.55 13.09 -4.06
C VAL A 105 -15.07 12.83 -3.86
N VAL A 106 -14.59 13.16 -2.67
CA VAL A 106 -13.19 13.08 -2.31
C VAL A 106 -12.91 11.88 -1.43
N LYS A 107 -12.07 10.95 -1.90
CA LYS A 107 -11.76 9.71 -1.17
C LYS A 107 -10.43 9.80 -0.43
N ALA A 108 -10.48 9.68 0.90
CA ALA A 108 -9.30 9.51 1.72
C ALA A 108 -8.63 8.15 1.50
N ARG A 109 -7.31 8.12 1.55
CA ARG A 109 -6.49 6.91 1.41
C ARG A 109 -5.50 6.81 2.57
N LYS A 110 -5.17 5.59 2.99
CA LYS A 110 -4.12 5.33 3.97
C LYS A 110 -2.77 5.78 3.39
N SER A 111 -1.98 6.51 4.17
CA SER A 111 -0.55 6.70 3.90
C SER A 111 0.30 5.86 4.86
N THR A 112 1.52 5.59 4.43
CA THR A 112 2.50 4.78 5.14
C THR A 112 3.70 5.65 5.48
N TYR A 113 3.97 5.84 6.77
CA TYR A 113 5.17 6.53 7.20
C TYR A 113 6.37 5.59 7.09
N LEU A 114 7.30 5.90 6.19
CA LEU A 114 8.45 5.04 5.92
C LEU A 114 9.65 5.35 6.80
N GLY A 115 9.93 6.62 7.11
CA GLY A 115 11.13 6.99 7.86
C GLY A 115 12.39 6.51 7.12
N LYS A 116 13.12 5.53 7.69
CA LYS A 116 14.27 4.87 7.04
C LYS A 116 13.93 3.52 6.38
N LYS A 117 12.66 3.13 6.38
CA LYS A 117 12.17 1.88 5.78
C LYS A 117 11.85 2.07 4.31
N TYR A 118 11.71 0.95 3.61
CA TYR A 118 11.32 0.91 2.21
C TYR A 118 10.20 -0.11 2.02
N VAL A 119 9.52 -0.01 0.88
CA VAL A 119 8.48 -0.97 0.49
C VAL A 119 9.09 -1.93 -0.52
N TYR A 120 8.87 -3.21 -0.27
CA TYR A 120 9.37 -4.29 -1.10
C TYR A 120 8.24 -5.19 -1.53
N ARG A 121 8.34 -5.70 -2.76
CA ARG A 121 7.60 -6.87 -3.19
C ARG A 121 8.49 -8.09 -3.04
N LEU A 122 7.95 -9.11 -2.38
CA LEU A 122 8.55 -10.42 -2.24
C LEU A 122 7.87 -11.38 -3.20
N TYR A 123 8.67 -12.23 -3.84
CA TYR A 123 8.21 -13.46 -4.47
C TYR A 123 8.69 -14.63 -3.63
N LEU A 124 7.77 -15.52 -3.29
CA LEU A 124 7.96 -16.60 -2.35
C LEU A 124 7.77 -17.93 -3.08
N LYS A 125 8.68 -18.88 -2.89
CA LYS A 125 8.60 -20.24 -3.42
C LYS A 125 8.84 -21.28 -2.31
N ASN A 126 8.56 -22.55 -2.62
CA ASN A 126 8.69 -23.69 -1.71
C ASN A 126 7.80 -23.57 -0.47
N ILE A 127 6.66 -22.89 -0.60
CA ILE A 127 5.70 -22.71 0.50
C ILE A 127 5.07 -24.05 0.88
N ASP A 128 4.88 -24.95 -0.08
CA ASP A 128 4.33 -26.29 0.11
C ASP A 128 5.19 -27.14 1.06
N LEU A 129 6.49 -26.87 1.12
CA LEU A 129 7.43 -27.51 2.04
C LEU A 129 7.31 -27.01 3.49
N LEU A 130 6.55 -25.94 3.73
CA LEU A 130 6.29 -25.43 5.08
C LEU A 130 5.29 -26.27 5.87
N GLY A 131 4.78 -27.39 5.35
CA GLY A 131 3.88 -28.29 6.05
C GLY A 131 2.47 -28.27 5.49
N PRO A 132 1.40 -28.29 6.32
CA PRO A 132 0.05 -28.48 5.81
C PRO A 132 -0.56 -27.16 5.29
N PRO A 133 -1.38 -27.19 4.21
CA PRO A 133 -1.82 -25.99 3.51
C PRO A 133 -2.58 -24.95 4.34
N GLU A 134 -3.37 -25.38 5.30
CA GLU A 134 -4.14 -24.51 6.18
C GLU A 134 -3.28 -23.62 7.09
N LYS A 135 -1.96 -23.85 7.11
CA LYS A 135 -0.99 -23.07 7.91
C LYS A 135 -0.08 -22.18 7.06
N TYR A 136 -0.12 -22.26 5.72
CA TYR A 136 0.82 -21.53 4.86
C TYR A 136 0.78 -20.02 5.11
N GLU A 137 -0.41 -19.42 5.01
CA GLU A 137 -0.57 -17.97 5.15
C GLU A 137 -0.05 -17.48 6.50
N LYS A 138 -0.49 -18.12 7.59
CA LYS A 138 -0.06 -17.77 8.95
C LYS A 138 1.46 -17.93 9.14
N ARG A 139 2.06 -19.04 8.67
CA ARG A 139 3.50 -19.28 8.84
C ARG A 139 4.34 -18.25 8.11
N ILE A 140 3.93 -17.88 6.89
CA ILE A 140 4.59 -16.85 6.10
C ILE A 140 4.42 -15.50 6.79
N LEU A 141 3.22 -15.15 7.20
CA LEU A 141 2.95 -13.89 7.89
C LEU A 141 3.77 -13.78 9.18
N ASP A 142 3.73 -14.78 10.05
CA ASP A 142 4.50 -14.85 11.30
C ASP A 142 6.02 -14.75 11.05
N TYR A 143 6.51 -15.25 9.90
CA TYR A 143 7.92 -15.11 9.52
C TYR A 143 8.24 -13.70 9.04
N LEU A 144 7.48 -13.16 8.09
CA LEU A 144 7.70 -11.85 7.49
C LEU A 144 7.53 -10.71 8.50
N GLU A 145 6.60 -10.85 9.45
CA GLU A 145 6.35 -9.85 10.50
C GLU A 145 7.52 -9.69 11.49
N LYS A 146 8.50 -10.59 11.48
CA LYS A 146 9.75 -10.43 12.25
C LYS A 146 10.63 -9.31 11.70
N PHE A 147 10.53 -9.03 10.40
CA PHE A 147 11.40 -8.09 9.69
C PHE A 147 10.69 -6.79 9.34
N GLY A 148 9.35 -6.79 9.29
CA GLY A 148 8.62 -5.61 8.85
C GLY A 148 7.12 -5.71 9.01
N THR A 149 6.42 -4.74 8.44
CA THR A 149 4.96 -4.73 8.38
C THR A 149 4.52 -5.27 7.03
N VAL A 150 3.75 -6.36 7.02
CA VAL A 150 3.17 -6.93 5.80
C VAL A 150 1.90 -6.15 5.45
N GLU A 151 1.90 -5.50 4.28
CA GLU A 151 0.75 -4.76 3.76
C GLU A 151 -0.18 -5.65 2.93
N ALA A 152 0.35 -6.69 2.28
CA ALA A 152 -0.42 -7.68 1.55
C ALA A 152 0.35 -9.00 1.47
N LEU A 153 -0.36 -10.12 1.51
CA LEU A 153 0.14 -11.46 1.26
C LEU A 153 -0.88 -12.17 0.36
N HIS A 154 -0.39 -12.87 -0.65
CA HIS A 154 -1.22 -13.59 -1.61
C HIS A 154 -0.56 -14.93 -1.96
N LEU A 155 -1.28 -16.02 -1.71
CA LEU A 155 -0.87 -17.37 -2.05
C LEU A 155 -1.45 -17.74 -3.42
N HIS A 156 -0.65 -18.31 -4.31
CA HIS A 156 -1.08 -18.58 -5.67
C HIS A 156 -1.80 -19.93 -5.75
N TYR A 157 -3.08 -19.87 -6.11
CA TYR A 157 -3.92 -21.04 -6.39
C TYR A 157 -4.35 -21.05 -7.85
N THR A 158 -4.57 -22.23 -8.42
CA THR A 158 -5.07 -22.38 -9.79
C THR A 158 -6.53 -21.96 -9.93
N GLU A 159 -6.88 -21.38 -11.07
CA GLU A 159 -8.25 -20.94 -11.40
C GLU A 159 -9.27 -22.10 -11.41
N GLY A 160 -8.87 -23.28 -11.88
CA GLY A 160 -9.77 -24.39 -12.20
C GLY A 160 -10.00 -25.44 -11.09
N GLY A 161 -9.39 -25.30 -9.92
CA GLY A 161 -9.53 -26.33 -8.88
C GLY A 161 -8.91 -26.00 -7.53
N ASP A 162 -8.59 -24.73 -7.25
CA ASP A 162 -7.99 -24.28 -6.00
C ASP A 162 -6.73 -25.10 -5.60
N TRP A 163 -6.00 -25.63 -6.57
CA TRP A 163 -4.70 -26.28 -6.32
C TRP A 163 -3.65 -25.23 -6.02
N PHE A 164 -2.96 -25.40 -4.90
CA PHE A 164 -1.87 -24.53 -4.51
C PHE A 164 -0.64 -24.75 -5.40
N LEU A 165 0.02 -23.67 -5.82
CA LEU A 165 1.17 -23.72 -6.74
C LEU A 165 2.53 -23.80 -6.03
N GLY A 166 2.58 -23.79 -4.69
CA GLY A 166 3.86 -23.76 -3.94
C GLY A 166 4.49 -22.37 -3.84
N GLU A 167 3.83 -21.35 -4.39
CA GLU A 167 4.35 -19.99 -4.50
C GLU A 167 3.34 -18.92 -4.08
N GLY A 168 3.85 -17.71 -3.86
CA GLY A 168 3.06 -16.57 -3.44
C GLY A 168 3.85 -15.26 -3.58
N CYS A 169 3.19 -14.16 -3.25
CA CYS A 169 3.83 -12.86 -3.21
C CYS A 169 3.35 -12.04 -2.00
N ALA A 170 4.20 -11.13 -1.55
CA ALA A 170 3.89 -10.24 -0.44
C ALA A 170 4.38 -8.82 -0.71
N ILE A 171 3.72 -7.84 -0.10
CA ILE A 171 4.20 -6.45 -0.02
C ILE A 171 4.57 -6.19 1.44
N ILE A 172 5.83 -5.86 1.69
CA ILE A 172 6.36 -5.64 3.03
C ILE A 172 7.03 -4.28 3.16
N ILE A 173 6.89 -3.67 4.33
CA ILE A 173 7.60 -2.44 4.73
C ILE A 173 8.65 -2.82 5.78
N MET A 174 9.93 -2.72 5.42
CA MET A 174 11.04 -3.09 6.30
C MET A 174 12.28 -2.21 6.06
N SER A 175 13.27 -2.30 6.94
CA SER A 175 14.56 -1.61 6.74
C SER A 175 15.44 -2.37 5.74
N ASP A 176 16.51 -1.72 5.26
CA ASP A 176 17.52 -2.40 4.43
C ASP A 176 18.41 -3.35 5.24
N GLU A 177 18.52 -3.13 6.55
CA GLU A 177 19.34 -3.94 7.47
C GLU A 177 18.71 -5.33 7.65
N ASP A 178 17.38 -5.38 7.77
CA ASP A 178 16.61 -6.62 7.96
C ASP A 178 16.57 -7.52 6.71
N LYS A 179 17.09 -7.05 5.56
CA LYS A 179 17.03 -7.80 4.30
C LYS A 179 17.87 -9.06 4.29
N GLN A 180 19.05 -9.04 4.92
CA GLN A 180 19.98 -10.18 4.82
C GLN A 180 19.35 -11.40 5.51
N ASP A 181 18.88 -11.20 6.74
CA ASP A 181 18.26 -12.23 7.57
C ASP A 181 16.93 -12.77 6.98
N LEU A 182 16.25 -11.98 6.12
CA LEU A 182 15.05 -12.42 5.40
C LEU A 182 15.34 -13.59 4.46
N PHE A 183 16.56 -13.71 3.91
CA PHE A 183 16.92 -14.78 2.99
C PHE A 183 17.37 -16.06 3.69
N ASP A 184 17.56 -16.03 5.01
CA ASP A 184 18.09 -17.16 5.78
C ASP A 184 17.03 -18.20 6.17
N HIS A 185 15.82 -18.13 5.59
CA HIS A 185 14.81 -19.16 5.87
C HIS A 185 15.28 -20.53 5.34
N PRO A 186 15.24 -21.60 6.14
CA PRO A 186 15.74 -22.92 5.74
C PRO A 186 14.90 -23.64 4.67
N THR A 187 13.89 -22.98 4.10
CA THR A 187 12.88 -23.65 3.26
C THR A 187 12.29 -22.71 2.22
N LEU A 188 11.83 -21.52 2.64
CA LEU A 188 11.33 -20.51 1.73
C LEU A 188 12.45 -19.96 0.87
N GLU A 189 12.25 -20.03 -0.44
CA GLU A 189 13.03 -19.23 -1.38
C GLU A 189 12.35 -17.87 -1.54
N ILE A 190 13.09 -16.80 -1.26
CA ILE A 190 12.59 -15.44 -1.30
C ILE A 190 13.41 -14.64 -2.30
N SER A 191 12.74 -14.00 -3.24
CA SER A 191 13.33 -12.93 -4.04
C SER A 191 12.60 -11.61 -3.80
N ILE A 192 13.30 -10.50 -3.98
CA ILE A 192 12.81 -9.18 -3.61
C ILE A 192 13.04 -8.16 -4.72
N GLU A 193 12.08 -7.25 -4.87
CA GLU A 193 12.26 -6.04 -5.66
C GLU A 193 11.72 -4.81 -4.93
N LYS A 194 12.29 -3.64 -5.24
CA LYS A 194 11.77 -2.37 -4.72
C LYS A 194 10.38 -2.12 -5.28
N TYR A 195 9.43 -1.89 -4.39
CA TYR A 195 8.06 -1.62 -4.78
C TYR A 195 7.83 -0.10 -4.96
N PRO A 196 7.12 0.34 -6.01
CA PRO A 196 6.89 1.75 -6.24
C PRO A 196 6.05 2.39 -5.14
N VAL A 197 6.48 3.57 -4.69
CA VAL A 197 5.79 4.37 -3.67
C VAL A 197 5.48 5.76 -4.23
N ILE A 198 4.27 6.24 -3.97
CA ILE A 198 3.82 7.59 -4.34
C ILE A 198 4.32 8.55 -3.25
N ARG A 199 5.26 9.44 -3.62
CA ARG A 199 5.95 10.38 -2.73
C ARG A 199 5.48 11.81 -2.92
#